data_AF-A0A954QJ37-F1
#
_entry.id   AF-A0A954QJ37-F1
#
_cell.length_a   1.000
_cell.length_b   1.000
_cell.length_c   1.000
_cell.angle_alpha   90.00
_cell.angle_beta   90.00
_cell.angle_gamma   90.00
#
_symmetry.space_group_name_H-M   'P 1'
#
loop_
_entity.id
_entity.type
_entity.pdbx_description
1 polymer ?
#
loop_
_entity_poly.entity_id
_entity_poly.type
_entity_poly.pdbx_seq_one_letter_code
_entity_poly.pdbx_strand_id
1 'polypeptide(L)'
;MKPRISSVIVRLGCPCLLFLTGLVGLAHSQEGFRAVDQQPVTEVSSILDRGSQLEEQRRWGEALSHYEDAARRYPDDSKLKDRVVVARLHFDLSRRYADRSYLRLMKEMNEQQTLDLYSEVISKIQSHYVHEPDWNDLMRRGTDGLAIALSEPGYSETHRLRLDGEQCDALIKYVHQVLAQRDVRDRRQAQELVRWVGQLAERRLNVPPTSVILEYMCGAMSSLDPYSTYLTGDQLDEVYSQIEGNFVGLGIELKGEDGTLL
;
A
#
# COMPACT_ATOMS: atom_id res chain seq x y z
N MET A 1 12.92 -22.04 -2.80
CA MET A 1 13.00 -20.63 -3.20
C MET A 1 12.00 -19.84 -2.37
N LYS A 2 12.48 -18.94 -1.51
CA LYS A 2 11.69 -17.98 -0.73
C LYS A 2 12.16 -16.59 -1.15
N PRO A 3 11.30 -15.62 -1.50
CA PRO A 3 11.73 -14.24 -1.61
C PRO A 3 11.81 -13.64 -0.21
N ARG A 4 12.99 -13.13 0.16
CA ARG A 4 13.20 -12.32 1.37
C ARG A 4 12.86 -10.88 1.02
N ILE A 5 11.82 -10.34 1.65
CA ILE A 5 11.55 -8.90 1.68
C ILE A 5 12.70 -8.26 2.47
N SER A 6 13.51 -7.45 1.78
CA SER A 6 14.66 -6.77 2.38
C SER A 6 14.18 -5.53 3.12
N SER A 7 14.14 -5.62 4.45
CA SER A 7 14.09 -4.47 5.34
C SER A 7 15.44 -3.75 5.32
N VAL A 8 15.43 -2.51 4.86
CA VAL A 8 16.58 -1.59 4.90
C VAL A 8 16.73 -1.09 6.33
N ILE A 9 17.71 -1.62 7.07
CA ILE A 9 18.17 -1.07 8.36
C ILE A 9 19.62 -0.60 8.21
N VAL A 10 19.80 0.70 8.33
CA VAL A 10 21.08 1.41 8.41
C VAL A 10 21.79 1.00 9.72
N ARG A 11 22.97 0.39 9.62
CA ARG A 11 23.88 0.19 10.78
C ARG A 11 25.00 1.22 10.72
N LEU A 12 25.02 2.16 11.66
CA LEU A 12 26.20 2.98 11.95
C LEU A 12 27.27 2.13 12.65
N GLY A 13 28.50 2.19 12.14
CA GLY A 13 29.65 1.49 12.66
C GLY A 13 30.21 2.11 13.94
N CYS A 14 30.64 1.23 14.85
CA CYS A 14 31.39 1.55 16.06
C CYS A 14 32.86 1.14 15.83
N PRO A 15 33.87 2.03 16.02
CA PRO A 15 35.26 1.62 15.88
C PRO A 15 35.81 1.07 17.19
N CYS A 16 36.51 -0.05 17.06
CA CYS A 16 37.30 -0.72 18.07
C CYS A 16 38.39 0.19 18.65
N LEU A 17 38.59 0.12 19.97
CA LEU A 17 39.84 0.49 20.62
C LEU A 17 40.23 -0.61 21.61
N LEU A 18 41.29 -1.33 21.22
CA LEU A 18 42.04 -2.29 22.02
C LEU A 18 42.73 -1.58 23.18
N PHE A 19 42.58 -2.10 24.40
CA PHE A 19 43.63 -1.98 25.42
C PHE A 19 43.72 -3.23 26.28
N LEU A 20 44.97 -3.65 26.46
CA LEU A 20 45.50 -4.83 27.14
C LEU A 20 45.51 -4.67 28.68
N THR A 21 45.91 -5.75 29.36
CA THR A 21 46.13 -5.95 30.82
C THR A 21 44.88 -6.41 31.57
N GLY A 22 44.87 -7.40 32.46
CA GLY A 22 45.88 -8.26 33.08
C GLY A 22 45.20 -8.94 34.30
N LEU A 23 45.85 -9.98 34.84
CA LEU A 23 45.56 -10.70 36.09
C LEU A 23 44.56 -11.86 36.10
N VAL A 24 45.16 -13.02 36.39
CA VAL A 24 44.62 -14.32 36.75
C VAL A 24 43.81 -14.22 38.05
N GLY A 25 42.58 -14.72 38.00
CA GLY A 25 41.77 -15.06 39.17
C GLY A 25 40.99 -16.33 38.90
N LEU A 26 41.29 -17.40 39.63
CA LEU A 26 40.52 -18.64 39.66
C LEU A 26 39.11 -18.34 40.18
N ALA A 27 38.14 -18.20 39.29
CA ALA A 27 36.72 -18.10 39.61
C ALA A 27 36.01 -19.38 39.15
N HIS A 28 35.23 -19.95 40.05
CA HIS A 28 34.54 -21.22 39.91
C HIS A 28 33.64 -21.24 38.66
N SER A 29 33.77 -22.30 37.86
CA SER A 29 32.85 -22.64 36.78
C SER A 29 31.47 -23.00 37.36
N GLN A 30 30.56 -22.03 37.37
CA GLN A 30 29.13 -22.33 37.32
C GLN A 30 28.70 -22.21 35.87
N GLU A 31 28.54 -23.34 35.19
CA GLU A 31 27.77 -23.41 33.95
C GLU A 31 26.29 -23.16 34.29
N GLY A 32 25.95 -21.89 34.47
CA GLY A 32 24.57 -21.45 34.43
C GLY A 32 24.08 -21.65 33.00
N PHE A 33 23.11 -22.55 32.83
CA PHE A 33 22.30 -22.63 31.64
C PHE A 33 21.78 -21.21 31.35
N ARG A 34 22.37 -20.55 30.34
CA ARG A 34 21.96 -19.22 29.92
C ARG A 34 20.59 -19.42 29.29
N ALA A 35 19.55 -19.23 30.09
CA ALA A 35 18.19 -19.10 29.58
C ALA A 35 18.29 -18.10 28.42
N VAL A 36 17.93 -18.56 27.22
CA VAL A 36 17.75 -17.68 26.08
C VAL A 36 16.76 -16.63 26.57
N ASP A 37 17.23 -15.40 26.67
CA ASP A 37 16.45 -14.24 27.07
C ASP A 37 15.34 -14.07 26.02
N GLN A 38 14.22 -14.76 26.23
CA GLN A 38 13.00 -14.54 25.48
C GLN A 38 12.53 -13.15 25.90
N GLN A 39 12.98 -12.14 25.15
CA GLN A 39 12.44 -10.80 25.29
C GLN A 39 10.91 -10.90 25.29
N PRO A 40 10.20 -10.27 26.24
CA PRO A 40 8.75 -10.33 26.29
C PRO A 40 8.22 -9.78 24.97
N VAL A 41 7.54 -10.64 24.20
CA VAL A 41 6.80 -10.25 23.01
C VAL A 41 5.82 -9.17 23.46
N THR A 42 6.05 -7.92 23.07
CA THR A 42 5.09 -6.85 23.32
C THR A 42 3.78 -7.21 22.62
N GLU A 43 2.64 -6.91 23.22
CA GLU A 43 1.31 -7.20 22.66
C GLU A 43 1.16 -6.67 21.22
N VAL A 44 1.80 -5.55 20.90
CA VAL A 44 1.88 -5.01 19.52
C VAL A 44 2.65 -5.94 18.57
N SER A 45 3.72 -6.59 19.02
CA SER A 45 4.48 -7.54 18.19
C SER A 45 3.61 -8.73 17.78
N SER A 46 2.83 -9.30 18.70
CA SER A 46 1.94 -10.42 18.36
C SER A 46 0.79 -10.00 17.43
N ILE A 47 0.28 -8.77 17.57
CA ILE A 47 -0.69 -8.17 16.65
C ILE A 47 -0.08 -8.06 15.25
N LEU A 48 1.15 -7.54 15.13
CA LEU A 48 1.85 -7.40 13.84
C LEU A 48 2.12 -8.78 13.21
N ASP A 49 2.55 -9.76 14.01
CA ASP A 49 2.79 -11.13 13.53
C ASP A 49 1.51 -11.76 12.99
N ARG A 50 0.39 -11.61 13.71
CA ARG A 50 -0.92 -12.12 13.26
C ARG A 50 -1.40 -11.42 11.99
N GLY A 51 -1.24 -10.10 11.93
CA GLY A 51 -1.58 -9.34 10.74
C GLY A 51 -0.75 -9.78 9.52
N SER A 52 0.56 -9.96 9.69
CA SER A 52 1.45 -10.46 8.63
C SER A 52 1.00 -11.82 8.09
N GLN A 53 0.50 -12.73 8.95
CA GLN A 53 -0.04 -14.01 8.49
C GLN A 53 -1.28 -13.85 7.59
N LEU A 54 -2.16 -12.88 7.88
CA LEU A 54 -3.32 -12.59 7.04
C LEU A 54 -2.90 -12.03 5.69
N GLU A 55 -1.88 -11.18 5.66
CA GLU A 55 -1.31 -10.60 4.43
C GLU A 55 -0.62 -11.65 3.55
N GLU A 56 0.15 -12.56 4.15
CA GLU A 56 0.75 -13.70 3.45
C GLU A 56 -0.31 -14.57 2.77
N GLN A 57 -1.49 -14.67 3.38
CA GLN A 57 -2.66 -15.37 2.83
C GLN A 57 -3.49 -14.49 1.87
N ARG A 58 -3.07 -13.24 1.60
CA ARG A 58 -3.79 -12.23 0.79
C ARG A 58 -5.21 -11.93 1.31
N ARG A 59 -5.46 -12.16 2.61
CA ARG A 59 -6.73 -11.88 3.28
C ARG A 59 -6.79 -10.41 3.70
N TRP A 60 -6.68 -9.51 2.71
CA TRP A 60 -6.48 -8.08 2.92
C TRP A 60 -7.60 -7.39 3.71
N GLY A 61 -8.86 -7.81 3.51
CA GLY A 61 -9.98 -7.27 4.28
C GLY A 61 -9.91 -7.62 5.77
N GLU A 62 -9.50 -8.84 6.10
CA GLU A 62 -9.33 -9.25 7.50
C GLU A 62 -8.08 -8.63 8.14
N ALA A 63 -6.99 -8.53 7.37
CA ALA A 63 -5.78 -7.82 7.81
C ALA A 63 -6.10 -6.36 8.12
N LEU A 64 -6.84 -5.68 7.24
CA LEU A 64 -7.26 -4.29 7.43
C LEU A 64 -8.07 -4.12 8.72
N SER A 65 -9.14 -4.89 8.91
CA SER A 65 -9.96 -4.84 10.12
C SER A 65 -9.14 -5.10 11.38
N HIS A 66 -8.25 -6.10 11.34
CA HIS A 66 -7.34 -6.44 12.44
C HIS A 66 -6.41 -5.29 12.82
N TYR A 67 -5.81 -4.61 11.83
CA TYR A 67 -4.93 -3.47 12.10
C TYR A 67 -5.69 -2.23 12.53
N GLU A 68 -6.89 -1.97 12.01
CA GLU A 68 -7.71 -0.83 12.45
C GLU A 68 -8.14 -0.98 13.90
N ASP A 69 -8.58 -2.17 14.29
CA ASP A 69 -8.92 -2.48 15.67
C ASP A 69 -7.72 -2.34 16.61
N ALA A 70 -6.52 -2.67 16.14
CA ALA A 70 -5.28 -2.46 16.88
C ALA A 70 -4.89 -0.98 16.93
N ALA A 71 -4.95 -0.24 15.83
CA ALA A 71 -4.60 1.18 15.76
C ALA A 71 -5.53 2.04 16.63
N ARG A 72 -6.79 1.64 16.81
CA ARG A 72 -7.70 2.27 17.79
C ARG A 72 -7.25 2.06 19.23
N ARG A 73 -6.64 0.91 19.55
CA ARG A 73 -6.14 0.58 20.90
C ARG A 73 -4.75 1.16 21.18
N TYR A 74 -3.90 1.27 20.15
CA TYR A 74 -2.53 1.77 20.24
C TYR A 74 -2.35 2.94 19.26
N PRO A 75 -2.98 4.09 19.53
CA PRO A 75 -3.00 5.22 18.59
C PRO A 75 -1.64 5.88 18.36
N ASP A 76 -0.64 5.63 19.22
CA ASP A 76 0.70 6.19 19.08
C ASP A 76 1.67 5.27 18.33
N ASP A 77 1.28 4.03 18.03
CA ASP A 77 2.14 3.09 17.30
C ASP A 77 2.12 3.38 15.80
N SER A 78 3.24 3.89 15.28
CA SER A 78 3.40 4.23 13.87
C SER A 78 3.40 3.01 12.96
N LYS A 79 3.91 1.86 13.41
CA LYS A 79 3.95 0.64 12.58
C LYS A 79 2.54 0.14 12.30
N LEU A 80 1.64 0.18 13.29
CA LEU A 80 0.24 -0.18 13.09
C LEU A 80 -0.44 0.75 12.09
N LYS A 81 -0.21 2.07 12.18
CA LYS A 81 -0.73 3.02 11.19
C LYS A 81 -0.22 2.72 9.78
N ASP A 82 1.07 2.45 9.64
CA ASP A 82 1.66 2.08 8.35
C ASP A 82 1.02 0.79 7.79
N ARG A 83 0.80 -0.22 8.64
CA ARG A 83 0.13 -1.46 8.23
C ARG A 83 -1.33 -1.25 7.84
N VAL A 84 -2.08 -0.36 8.50
CA VAL A 84 -3.45 0.02 8.08
C VAL A 84 -3.43 0.59 6.67
N VAL A 85 -2.51 1.51 6.37
CA VAL A 85 -2.39 2.12 5.04
C VAL A 85 -2.10 1.06 3.97
N VAL A 86 -1.12 0.19 4.21
CA VAL A 86 -0.76 -0.88 3.27
C VAL A 86 -1.93 -1.84 3.05
N ALA A 87 -2.52 -2.37 4.13
CA ALA A 87 -3.64 -3.31 4.03
C ALA A 87 -4.85 -2.71 3.30
N ARG A 88 -5.13 -1.42 3.55
CA ARG A 88 -6.20 -0.68 2.88
C ARG A 88 -5.96 -0.56 1.38
N LEU A 89 -4.75 -0.19 0.95
CA LEU A 89 -4.43 -0.07 -0.47
C LEU A 89 -4.59 -1.41 -1.21
N HIS A 90 -4.16 -2.53 -0.61
CA HIS A 90 -4.39 -3.87 -1.18
C HIS A 90 -5.88 -4.24 -1.22
N PHE A 91 -6.63 -3.95 -0.16
CA PHE A 91 -8.07 -4.20 -0.09
C PHE A 91 -8.85 -3.42 -1.16
N ASP A 92 -8.59 -2.11 -1.25
CA ASP A 92 -9.26 -1.23 -2.21
C ASP A 92 -8.89 -1.61 -3.66
N LEU A 93 -7.62 -1.93 -3.93
CA LEU A 93 -7.20 -2.44 -5.24
C LEU A 93 -7.96 -3.72 -5.60
N SER A 94 -8.01 -4.70 -4.69
CA SER A 94 -8.69 -5.98 -4.93
C SER A 94 -10.16 -5.76 -5.29
N ARG A 95 -10.84 -4.84 -4.60
CA ARG A 95 -12.23 -4.47 -4.91
C ARG A 95 -12.35 -3.77 -6.26
N ARG A 96 -11.47 -2.83 -6.59
CA ARG A 96 -11.48 -2.13 -7.90
C ARG A 96 -11.33 -3.12 -9.06
N TYR A 97 -10.39 -4.05 -8.98
CA TYR A 97 -10.13 -5.00 -10.07
C TYR A 97 -11.15 -6.14 -10.17
N ALA A 98 -11.93 -6.37 -9.12
CA ALA A 98 -13.09 -7.26 -9.16
C ALA A 98 -14.35 -6.60 -9.77
N ASP A 99 -14.38 -5.28 -9.85
CA ASP A 99 -15.53 -4.49 -10.27
C ASP A 99 -15.60 -4.31 -11.80
N ARG A 100 -16.75 -4.66 -12.39
CA ARG A 100 -16.93 -4.64 -13.85
C ARG A 100 -17.00 -3.22 -14.41
N SER A 101 -17.57 -2.27 -13.68
CA SER A 101 -17.64 -0.86 -14.07
C SER A 101 -16.23 -0.25 -14.16
N TYR A 102 -15.35 -0.59 -13.22
CA TYR A 102 -13.96 -0.14 -13.23
C TYR A 102 -13.16 -0.74 -14.38
N LEU A 103 -13.29 -2.05 -14.60
CA LEU A 103 -12.65 -2.71 -15.75
C LEU A 103 -13.15 -2.16 -17.10
N ARG A 104 -14.42 -1.73 -17.18
CA ARG A 104 -14.98 -1.08 -18.37
C ARG A 104 -14.38 0.30 -18.58
N LEU A 105 -14.34 1.13 -17.54
CA LEU A 105 -13.69 2.45 -17.56
C LEU A 105 -12.26 2.36 -18.10
N MET A 106 -11.46 1.42 -17.58
CA MET A 106 -10.09 1.21 -18.02
C MET A 106 -9.95 0.83 -19.50
N LYS A 107 -10.92 0.10 -20.06
CA LYS A 107 -10.89 -0.32 -21.47
C LYS A 107 -11.33 0.78 -22.43
N GLU A 108 -12.23 1.65 -21.97
CA GLU A 108 -12.84 2.69 -22.81
C GLU A 108 -12.03 3.99 -22.84
N MET A 109 -11.27 4.28 -21.77
CA MET A 109 -10.47 5.50 -21.69
C MET A 109 -9.11 5.37 -22.37
N ASN A 110 -8.74 6.36 -23.16
CA ASN A 110 -7.36 6.56 -23.61
C ASN A 110 -6.54 7.38 -22.60
N GLU A 111 -5.21 7.40 -22.77
CA GLU A 111 -4.27 8.08 -21.87
C GLU A 111 -4.65 9.56 -21.61
N GLN A 112 -5.02 10.31 -22.64
CA GLN A 112 -5.35 11.74 -22.50
C GLN A 112 -6.62 11.93 -21.68
N GLN A 113 -7.67 11.15 -21.96
CA GLN A 113 -8.91 11.17 -21.18
C GLN A 113 -8.65 10.82 -19.70
N THR A 114 -7.75 9.86 -19.44
CA THR A 114 -7.38 9.47 -18.08
C THR A 114 -6.59 10.55 -17.36
N LEU A 115 -5.70 11.26 -18.07
CA LEU A 115 -4.98 12.41 -17.52
C LEU A 115 -5.90 13.60 -17.25
N ASP A 116 -6.94 13.80 -18.07
CA ASP A 116 -7.95 14.83 -17.86
C ASP A 116 -8.79 14.50 -16.62
N LEU A 117 -9.20 13.24 -16.45
CA LEU A 117 -9.87 12.75 -15.24
C LEU A 117 -8.99 12.95 -14.00
N TYR A 118 -7.72 12.56 -14.06
CA TYR A 118 -6.77 12.77 -12.98
C TYR A 118 -6.66 14.26 -12.61
N SER A 119 -6.54 15.15 -13.62
CA SER A 119 -6.51 16.59 -13.43
C SER A 119 -7.78 17.14 -12.77
N GLU A 120 -8.95 16.61 -13.13
CA GLU A 120 -10.20 16.98 -12.49
C GLU A 120 -10.21 16.60 -11.01
N VAL A 121 -9.83 15.35 -10.69
CA VAL A 121 -9.81 14.85 -9.30
C VAL A 121 -8.88 15.67 -8.44
N ILE A 122 -7.62 15.89 -8.86
CA ILE A 122 -6.67 16.68 -8.06
C ILE A 122 -7.09 18.15 -7.94
N SER A 123 -7.82 18.69 -8.93
CA SER A 123 -8.41 20.02 -8.83
C SER A 123 -9.53 20.06 -7.80
N LYS A 124 -10.34 19.01 -7.68
CA LYS A 124 -11.38 18.93 -6.65
C LYS A 124 -10.76 18.78 -5.26
N ILE A 125 -9.71 17.99 -5.11
CA ILE A 125 -8.93 17.88 -3.87
C ILE A 125 -8.43 19.27 -3.47
N GLN A 126 -7.74 19.98 -4.36
CA GLN A 126 -7.21 21.31 -4.05
C GLN A 126 -8.32 22.30 -3.62
N SER A 127 -9.50 22.25 -4.26
CA SER A 127 -10.58 23.22 -4.01
C SER A 127 -11.50 22.87 -2.85
N HIS A 128 -11.61 21.60 -2.45
CA HIS A 128 -12.62 21.13 -1.49
C HIS A 128 -12.05 20.39 -0.28
N TYR A 129 -10.76 20.02 -0.31
CA TYR A 129 -10.13 19.41 0.84
C TYR A 129 -9.91 20.44 1.95
N VAL A 130 -10.01 20.01 3.21
CA VAL A 130 -9.95 20.89 4.38
C VAL A 130 -8.59 21.59 4.48
N HIS A 131 -7.53 20.93 4.03
CA HIS A 131 -6.16 21.44 4.01
C HIS A 131 -5.64 21.55 2.58
N GLU A 132 -4.69 22.46 2.36
CA GLU A 132 -3.99 22.49 1.08
C GLU A 132 -3.22 21.16 0.89
N PRO A 133 -3.40 20.46 -0.24
CA PRO A 133 -2.75 19.18 -0.44
C PRO A 133 -1.24 19.34 -0.59
N ASP A 134 -0.48 18.52 0.13
CA ASP A 134 0.95 18.35 -0.12
C ASP A 134 1.13 17.54 -1.41
N TRP A 135 1.48 18.23 -2.50
CA TRP A 135 1.68 17.62 -3.81
C TRP A 135 2.82 16.58 -3.82
N ASN A 136 3.86 16.74 -3.01
CA ASN A 136 4.93 15.75 -2.92
C ASN A 136 4.45 14.49 -2.20
N ASP A 137 3.66 14.65 -1.12
CA ASP A 137 3.01 13.52 -0.45
C ASP A 137 2.05 12.78 -1.37
N LEU A 138 1.21 13.53 -2.09
CA LEU A 138 0.25 12.98 -3.06
C LEU A 138 0.95 12.15 -4.13
N MET A 139 2.07 12.65 -4.69
CA MET A 139 2.85 11.93 -5.68
C MET A 139 3.57 10.70 -5.10
N ARG A 140 4.11 10.79 -3.88
CA ARG A 140 4.71 9.65 -3.19
C ARG A 140 3.69 8.53 -3.00
N ARG A 141 2.49 8.87 -2.56
CA ARG A 141 1.44 7.88 -2.27
C ARG A 141 0.75 7.32 -3.50
N GLY A 142 0.65 8.11 -4.57
CA GLY A 142 0.33 7.58 -5.89
C GLY A 142 1.36 6.55 -6.35
N THR A 143 2.65 6.76 -6.04
CA THR A 143 3.72 5.77 -6.32
C THR A 143 3.57 4.52 -5.46
N ASP A 144 3.23 4.67 -4.17
CA ASP A 144 2.98 3.53 -3.27
C ASP A 144 1.78 2.70 -3.75
N GLY A 145 0.71 3.36 -4.22
CA GLY A 145 -0.44 2.72 -4.85
C GLY A 145 -0.06 1.93 -6.10
N LEU A 146 0.76 2.51 -6.98
CA LEU A 146 1.31 1.80 -8.14
C LEU A 146 2.20 0.61 -7.72
N ALA A 147 3.03 0.76 -6.69
CA ALA A 147 3.89 -0.31 -6.20
C ALA A 147 3.07 -1.53 -5.75
N ILE A 148 2.00 -1.27 -5.00
CA ILE A 148 1.05 -2.30 -4.58
C ILE A 148 0.38 -2.94 -5.80
N ALA A 149 -0.11 -2.15 -6.75
CA ALA A 149 -0.72 -2.66 -7.96
C ALA A 149 0.20 -3.60 -8.75
N LEU A 150 1.47 -3.23 -8.93
CA LEU A 150 2.46 -4.07 -9.61
C LEU A 150 2.79 -5.38 -8.88
N SER A 151 2.53 -5.46 -7.56
CA SER A 151 2.73 -6.66 -6.75
C SER A 151 1.51 -7.60 -6.71
N GLU A 152 0.35 -7.13 -7.17
CA GLU A 152 -0.90 -7.86 -7.06
C GLU A 152 -1.23 -8.66 -8.33
N PRO A 153 -1.51 -9.98 -8.22
CA PRO A 153 -1.82 -10.84 -9.35
C PRO A 153 -2.98 -10.32 -10.20
N GLY A 154 -4.06 -9.85 -9.56
CA GLY A 154 -5.25 -9.36 -10.26
C GLY A 154 -4.97 -8.18 -11.19
N TYR A 155 -3.97 -7.35 -10.89
CA TYR A 155 -3.50 -6.28 -11.77
C TYR A 155 -2.81 -6.87 -13.01
N SER A 156 -1.81 -7.72 -12.79
CA SER A 156 -1.04 -8.35 -13.87
C SER A 156 -1.91 -9.21 -14.78
N GLU A 157 -2.88 -9.94 -14.23
CA GLU A 157 -3.82 -10.79 -14.96
C GLU A 157 -4.77 -9.96 -15.83
N THR A 158 -5.34 -8.89 -15.26
CA THR A 158 -6.21 -7.95 -15.98
C THR A 158 -5.53 -7.34 -17.19
N HIS A 159 -4.26 -6.95 -17.04
CA HIS A 159 -3.47 -6.34 -18.10
C HIS A 159 -2.67 -7.35 -18.95
N ARG A 160 -2.79 -8.66 -18.66
CA ARG A 160 -2.05 -9.75 -19.34
C ARG A 160 -0.54 -9.54 -19.35
N LEU A 161 -0.01 -9.03 -18.24
CA LEU A 161 1.40 -8.70 -18.08
C LEU A 161 2.17 -9.88 -17.50
N ARG A 162 3.44 -9.97 -17.87
CA ARG A 162 4.43 -10.84 -17.21
C ARG A 162 5.40 -9.95 -16.47
N LEU A 163 5.05 -9.62 -15.24
CA LEU A 163 5.85 -8.74 -14.40
C LEU A 163 6.93 -9.54 -13.68
N ASP A 164 8.15 -9.02 -13.71
CA ASP A 164 9.26 -9.48 -12.88
C ASP A 164 9.39 -8.58 -11.65
N GLY A 165 9.44 -9.18 -10.47
CA GLY A 165 9.44 -8.45 -9.20
C GLY A 165 10.65 -7.51 -9.08
N GLU A 166 11.83 -7.94 -9.53
CA GLU A 166 13.04 -7.11 -9.48
C GLU A 166 12.92 -5.88 -10.39
N GLN A 167 12.34 -6.04 -11.58
CA GLN A 167 12.08 -4.93 -12.50
C GLN A 167 11.04 -3.95 -11.95
N CYS A 168 9.96 -4.45 -11.33
CA CYS A 168 8.97 -3.62 -10.65
C CYS A 168 9.60 -2.81 -9.52
N ASP A 169 10.34 -3.45 -8.63
CA ASP A 169 11.03 -2.81 -7.51
C ASP A 169 12.04 -1.75 -7.99
N ALA A 170 12.79 -2.06 -9.05
CA ALA A 170 13.74 -1.13 -9.64
C ALA A 170 13.05 0.10 -10.24
N LEU A 171 11.90 -0.07 -10.90
CA LEU A 171 11.10 1.05 -11.42
C LEU A 171 10.57 1.92 -10.29
N ILE A 172 9.93 1.33 -9.28
CA ILE A 172 9.35 2.05 -8.14
C ILE A 172 10.44 2.81 -7.37
N LYS A 173 11.56 2.15 -7.06
CA LYS A 173 12.70 2.79 -6.40
C LYS A 173 13.23 3.99 -7.21
N TYR A 174 13.35 3.84 -8.52
CA TYR A 174 13.79 4.93 -9.39
C TYR A 174 12.80 6.10 -9.39
N VAL A 175 11.50 5.84 -9.45
CA VAL A 175 10.47 6.88 -9.37
C VAL A 175 10.54 7.63 -8.03
N HIS A 176 10.64 6.93 -6.90
CA HIS A 176 10.81 7.58 -5.59
C HIS A 176 12.08 8.43 -5.51
N GLN A 177 13.20 7.98 -6.09
CA GLN A 177 14.43 8.77 -6.14
C GLN A 177 14.25 10.07 -6.93
N VAL A 178 13.53 10.01 -8.06
CA VAL A 178 13.22 11.20 -8.85
C VAL A 178 12.29 12.14 -8.08
N LEU A 179 11.25 11.62 -7.42
CA LEU A 179 10.32 12.42 -6.62
C LEU A 179 11.02 13.09 -5.43
N ALA A 180 11.94 12.39 -4.75
CA ALA A 180 12.69 12.94 -3.62
C ALA A 180 13.61 14.11 -3.99
N GLN A 181 13.96 14.27 -5.27
CA GLN A 181 14.80 15.36 -5.78
C GLN A 181 13.98 16.51 -6.40
N ARG A 182 12.65 16.35 -6.49
CA ARG A 182 11.76 17.34 -7.08
C ARG A 182 10.96 18.03 -5.99
N ASP A 183 10.62 19.27 -6.27
CA ASP A 183 9.69 20.06 -5.47
C ASP A 183 8.43 20.24 -6.30
N VAL A 184 7.46 19.34 -6.13
CA VAL A 184 6.18 19.41 -6.84
C VAL A 184 5.34 20.50 -6.20
N ARG A 185 5.15 21.63 -6.89
CA ARG A 185 4.49 22.82 -6.30
C ARG A 185 3.03 22.99 -6.68
N ASP A 186 2.61 22.35 -7.77
CA ASP A 186 1.31 22.60 -8.35
C ASP A 186 0.76 21.37 -9.07
N ARG A 187 -0.55 21.41 -9.34
CA ARG A 187 -1.28 20.36 -10.05
C ARG A 187 -0.73 20.05 -11.44
N ARG A 188 -0.16 21.04 -12.14
CA ARG A 188 0.38 20.86 -13.49
C ARG A 188 1.64 20.01 -13.44
N GLN A 189 2.53 20.30 -12.49
CA GLN A 189 3.74 19.49 -12.24
C GLN A 189 3.38 18.07 -11.81
N ALA A 190 2.35 17.89 -10.98
CA ALA A 190 1.84 16.57 -10.62
C ALA A 190 1.35 15.80 -11.86
N GLN A 191 0.53 16.41 -12.71
CA GLN A 191 0.04 15.79 -13.95
C GLN A 191 1.18 15.43 -14.93
N GLU A 192 2.16 16.33 -15.09
CA GLU A 192 3.35 16.08 -15.92
C GLU A 192 4.17 14.89 -15.41
N LEU A 193 4.32 14.76 -14.08
CA LEU A 193 5.02 13.65 -13.47
C LEU A 193 4.25 12.34 -13.61
N VAL A 194 2.93 12.31 -13.38
CA VAL A 194 2.13 11.10 -13.58
C VAL A 194 2.20 10.62 -15.03
N ARG A 195 2.10 11.54 -16.01
CA ARG A 195 2.30 11.22 -17.43
C ARG A 195 3.68 10.61 -17.66
N TRP A 196 4.73 11.21 -17.11
CA TRP A 196 6.10 10.69 -17.22
C TRP A 196 6.24 9.29 -16.61
N VAL A 197 5.64 9.01 -15.46
CA VAL A 197 5.66 7.68 -14.83
C VAL A 197 4.91 6.66 -15.67
N GLY A 198 3.73 7.02 -16.21
CA GLY A 198 2.98 6.16 -17.12
C GLY A 198 3.80 5.73 -18.33
N GLN A 199 4.44 6.68 -19.01
CA GLN A 199 5.31 6.40 -20.15
C GLN A 199 6.57 5.61 -19.75
N LEU A 200 7.10 5.82 -18.54
CA LEU A 200 8.24 5.07 -18.04
C LEU A 200 7.88 3.61 -17.78
N ALA A 201 6.73 3.36 -17.16
CA ALA A 201 6.21 2.03 -16.87
C ALA A 201 5.85 1.27 -18.15
N GLU A 202 5.27 1.94 -19.13
CA GLU A 202 5.03 1.36 -20.46
C GLU A 202 6.33 0.90 -21.11
N ARG A 203 7.35 1.77 -21.19
CA ARG A 203 8.63 1.41 -21.83
C ARG A 203 9.40 0.30 -21.12
N ARG A 204 9.31 0.20 -19.79
CA ARG A 204 10.11 -0.75 -19.00
C ARG A 204 9.39 -2.06 -18.70
N LEU A 205 8.09 -1.99 -18.44
CA LEU A 205 7.29 -3.11 -17.94
C LEU A 205 6.11 -3.46 -18.88
N ASN A 206 5.93 -2.74 -19.99
CA ASN A 206 4.79 -2.87 -20.90
C ASN A 206 3.43 -2.65 -20.21
N VAL A 207 3.44 -1.87 -19.12
CA VAL A 207 2.23 -1.52 -18.37
C VAL A 207 1.48 -0.38 -19.10
N PRO A 208 0.17 -0.48 -19.33
CA PRO A 208 -0.59 0.58 -20.00
C PRO A 208 -0.57 1.90 -19.19
N PRO A 209 -0.23 3.05 -19.79
CA PRO A 209 -0.21 4.34 -19.09
C PRO A 209 -1.53 4.67 -18.38
N THR A 210 -2.67 4.34 -19.00
CA THR A 210 -4.02 4.49 -18.42
C THR A 210 -4.12 3.88 -17.02
N SER A 211 -3.64 2.65 -16.85
CA SER A 211 -3.70 1.96 -15.55
C SER A 211 -2.83 2.66 -14.51
N VAL A 212 -1.62 3.09 -14.89
CA VAL A 212 -0.71 3.83 -14.01
C VAL A 212 -1.34 5.12 -13.52
N ILE A 213 -1.95 5.90 -14.42
CA ILE A 213 -2.60 7.16 -14.06
C ILE A 213 -3.75 6.93 -13.07
N LEU A 214 -4.55 5.87 -13.29
CA LEU A 214 -5.64 5.51 -12.38
C LEU A 214 -5.12 5.04 -11.01
N GLU A 215 -4.03 4.27 -10.95
CA GLU A 215 -3.43 3.88 -9.67
C GLU A 215 -2.87 5.09 -8.91
N TYR A 216 -2.27 6.05 -9.61
CA TYR A 216 -1.86 7.32 -9.00
C TYR A 216 -3.04 8.10 -8.43
N MET A 217 -4.13 8.20 -9.20
CA MET A 217 -5.36 8.84 -8.78
C MET A 217 -5.93 8.18 -7.50
N CYS A 218 -5.96 6.85 -7.48
CA CYS A 218 -6.49 6.10 -6.36
C CYS A 218 -5.60 6.19 -5.12
N GLY A 219 -4.29 6.01 -5.27
CA GLY A 219 -3.33 6.16 -4.18
C GLY A 219 -3.34 7.56 -3.57
N ALA A 220 -3.53 8.59 -4.42
CA ALA A 220 -3.73 9.96 -3.98
C ALA A 220 -5.02 10.13 -3.15
N MET A 221 -6.16 9.59 -3.58
CA MET A 221 -7.41 9.71 -2.81
C MET A 221 -7.35 8.96 -1.48
N SER A 222 -6.85 7.73 -1.48
CA SER A 222 -6.69 6.91 -0.27
C SER A 222 -5.70 7.52 0.74
N SER A 223 -4.97 8.56 0.34
CA SER A 223 -3.98 9.22 1.20
C SER A 223 -4.45 10.41 2.01
N LEU A 224 -5.55 11.03 1.60
CA LEU A 224 -5.98 12.31 2.17
C LEU A 224 -6.34 12.11 3.65
N ASP A 225 -7.29 11.22 3.91
CA ASP A 225 -7.69 10.82 5.25
C ASP A 225 -8.49 9.50 5.19
N PRO A 226 -8.84 8.90 6.35
CA PRO A 226 -9.61 7.66 6.39
C PRO A 226 -11.02 7.73 5.79
N TYR A 227 -11.53 8.92 5.48
CA TYR A 227 -12.87 9.15 4.95
C TYR A 227 -12.86 9.46 3.45
N SER A 228 -11.68 9.62 2.87
CA SER A 228 -11.47 9.89 1.45
C SER A 228 -11.17 8.58 0.72
N THR A 229 -12.02 8.23 -0.24
CA THR A 229 -11.80 7.03 -1.05
C THR A 229 -12.35 7.19 -2.45
N TYR A 230 -11.83 6.38 -3.36
CA TYR A 230 -12.39 6.20 -4.69
C TYR A 230 -13.49 5.16 -4.65
N LEU A 231 -14.63 5.48 -5.25
CA LEU A 231 -15.69 4.52 -5.52
C LEU A 231 -15.71 4.23 -7.02
N THR A 232 -15.76 2.94 -7.36
CA THR A 232 -16.09 2.49 -8.72
C THR A 232 -17.55 2.85 -9.05
N GLY A 233 -17.97 2.68 -10.31
CA GLY A 233 -19.35 2.95 -10.72
C GLY A 233 -20.35 2.08 -9.96
N ASP A 234 -20.15 0.77 -9.92
CA ASP A 234 -21.06 -0.15 -9.23
C ASP A 234 -21.04 0.10 -7.70
N GLN A 235 -19.89 0.44 -7.09
CA GLN A 235 -19.83 0.82 -5.67
C GLN A 235 -20.58 2.11 -5.36
N LEU A 236 -20.54 3.09 -6.27
CA LEU A 236 -21.28 4.34 -6.13
C LEU A 236 -22.79 4.08 -6.21
N ASP A 237 -23.22 3.23 -7.15
CA ASP A 237 -24.61 2.83 -7.30
C ASP A 237 -25.12 2.09 -6.05
N GLU A 238 -24.29 1.22 -5.45
CA GLU A 238 -24.59 0.56 -4.17
C GLU A 238 -24.80 1.58 -3.03
N VAL A 239 -23.93 2.59 -2.92
CA VAL A 239 -24.06 3.65 -1.91
C VAL A 239 -25.34 4.46 -2.12
N TYR A 240 -25.66 4.84 -3.36
CA TYR A 240 -26.92 5.55 -3.64
C TYR A 240 -28.15 4.70 -3.37
N SER A 241 -28.13 3.42 -3.75
CA SER A 241 -29.19 2.46 -3.44
C SER A 241 -29.45 2.36 -1.93
N GLN A 242 -28.40 2.36 -1.10
CA GLN A 242 -28.52 2.37 0.36
C GLN A 242 -29.12 3.67 0.89
N ILE A 243 -28.67 4.82 0.38
CA ILE A 243 -29.16 6.15 0.79
C ILE A 243 -30.65 6.32 0.45
N GLU A 244 -31.06 5.84 -0.72
CA GLU A 244 -32.44 5.96 -1.20
C GLU A 244 -33.37 4.89 -0.61
N GLY A 245 -32.84 3.93 0.17
CA GLY A 245 -33.62 2.83 0.74
C GLY A 245 -34.06 1.80 -0.30
N ASN A 246 -33.46 1.82 -1.49
CA ASN A 246 -33.69 0.87 -2.56
C ASN A 246 -32.88 -0.41 -2.31
N PHE A 247 -33.17 -1.14 -1.22
CA PHE A 247 -32.48 -2.37 -0.87
C PHE A 247 -32.68 -3.45 -1.96
N VAL A 248 -31.63 -3.76 -2.71
CA VAL A 248 -31.55 -4.99 -3.51
C VAL A 248 -30.55 -5.93 -2.85
N GLY A 249 -30.88 -6.38 -1.64
CA GLY A 249 -30.11 -7.39 -0.92
C GLY A 249 -31.01 -8.57 -0.56
N LEU A 250 -30.58 -9.80 -0.84
CA LEU A 250 -31.29 -11.01 -0.38
C LEU A 250 -31.34 -11.15 1.15
N GLY A 251 -30.66 -10.26 1.90
CA GLY A 251 -30.63 -10.28 3.36
C GLY A 251 -29.79 -11.44 3.94
N ILE A 252 -28.82 -11.95 3.17
CA ILE A 252 -27.98 -13.09 3.55
C ILE A 252 -26.52 -12.62 3.61
N GLU A 253 -25.91 -12.68 4.79
CA GLU A 253 -24.48 -12.49 4.97
C GLU A 253 -23.81 -13.87 4.84
N LEU A 254 -23.13 -14.11 3.71
CA LEU A 254 -22.38 -15.35 3.50
C LEU A 254 -20.99 -15.20 4.12
N LYS A 255 -20.76 -15.87 5.24
CA LYS A 255 -19.41 -16.14 5.75
C LYS A 255 -18.96 -17.50 5.25
N GLY A 256 -17.96 -17.50 4.37
CA GLY A 256 -17.31 -18.74 3.94
C GLY A 256 -16.40 -19.26 5.04
N GLU A 257 -16.81 -20.35 5.70
CA GLU A 257 -15.92 -21.21 6.48
C GLU A 257 -15.57 -22.43 5.61
N ASP A 258 -14.27 -22.75 5.50
CA ASP A 258 -13.75 -23.97 4.89
C ASP A 258 -14.24 -24.32 3.47
N GLY A 259 -14.18 -23.35 2.54
CA GLY A 259 -14.24 -23.65 1.11
C GLY A 259 -15.60 -24.12 0.58
N THR A 260 -16.67 -23.95 1.36
CA THR A 260 -18.05 -24.15 0.89
C THR A 260 -18.85 -22.89 1.16
N LEU A 261 -19.49 -22.36 0.12
CA LEU A 261 -20.55 -21.38 0.28
C LEU A 261 -21.77 -22.14 0.80
N LEU A 262 -22.33 -21.71 1.93
CA LEU A 262 -23.69 -22.09 2.35
C LEU A 262 -24.72 -21.39 1.46
#